data_AF-A0A964TCH2-F1
#
_entry.id   AF-A0A964TCH2-F1
#
_cell.length_a   1.000
_cell.length_b   1.000
_cell.length_c   1.000
_cell.angle_alpha   90.00
_cell.angle_beta   90.00
_cell.angle_gamma   90.00
#
_symmetry.space_group_name_H-M   'P 1'
#
loop_
_entity.id
_entity.type
_entity.pdbx_description
1 polymer ?
#
loop_
_entity_poly.entity_id
_entity_poly.type
_entity_poly.pdbx_seq_one_letter_code
_entity_poly.pdbx_strand_id
1 'polypeptide(L)'
;MASLHAGERSFSFEDFLAQENYVDDELTSQEWKKFKYFEDQLESSPLSKEEKESRLTGYAKDSIQILKVKLVAIKVLNERNLLHRDIVENKNYYLELLKKFKESDIPLAEYLFLEEKIAYLDQGALKRKLNWSTGLNIGLIFLVLLLTVLAFRFWRGQRKPHLVELSKQETLVRNLILQGKSNKEIANELFISLSTVKSHITNIYAKLQVSGRRELLQNGTGTST
;
A
#
# COMPACT_ATOMS: atom_id res chain seq x y z
N MET A 1 28.27 -2.68 -47.61
CA MET A 1 28.88 -1.60 -46.79
C MET A 1 28.49 -0.27 -47.40
N ALA A 2 27.45 0.37 -46.86
CA ALA A 2 27.08 1.74 -47.18
C ALA A 2 26.60 2.36 -45.87
N SER A 3 27.47 3.15 -45.24
CA SER A 3 27.20 3.87 -44.00
C SER A 3 26.24 5.02 -44.29
N LEU A 4 25.03 4.93 -43.75
CA LEU A 4 24.11 6.05 -43.62
C LEU A 4 24.72 7.06 -42.65
N HIS A 5 25.37 8.09 -43.20
CA HIS A 5 25.62 9.34 -42.50
C HIS A 5 24.26 10.04 -42.34
N ALA A 6 23.56 9.75 -41.26
CA ALA A 6 22.47 10.59 -40.80
C ALA A 6 23.12 11.86 -40.22
N GLY A 7 22.93 12.98 -40.89
CA GLY A 7 23.32 14.29 -40.39
C GLY A 7 22.57 14.58 -39.10
N GLU A 8 23.27 14.47 -37.98
CA GLU A 8 22.85 15.02 -36.69
C GLU A 8 22.82 16.54 -36.83
N ARG A 9 21.63 17.14 -36.91
CA ARG A 9 21.50 18.56 -36.63
C ARG A 9 21.84 18.74 -35.15
N SER A 10 23.03 19.24 -34.85
CA SER A 10 23.35 19.76 -33.53
C SER A 10 22.33 20.83 -33.19
N PHE A 11 21.57 20.68 -32.10
CA PHE A 11 20.70 21.74 -31.61
C PHE A 11 21.56 22.96 -31.28
N SER A 12 21.53 23.96 -32.16
CA SER A 12 22.32 25.16 -31.99
C SER A 12 21.59 26.07 -31.02
N PHE A 13 22.32 26.73 -30.11
CA PHE A 13 21.77 27.82 -29.32
C PHE A 13 21.16 28.93 -30.18
N GLU A 14 21.60 29.07 -31.43
CA GLU A 14 20.97 29.94 -32.44
C GLU A 14 19.50 29.55 -32.70
N ASP A 15 19.18 28.24 -32.75
CA ASP A 15 17.81 27.75 -32.93
C ASP A 15 16.95 27.98 -31.67
N PHE A 16 17.56 27.85 -30.49
CA PHE A 16 16.94 28.17 -29.19
C PHE A 16 16.69 29.67 -29.01
N LEU A 17 17.60 30.51 -29.51
CA LEU A 17 17.53 31.96 -29.44
C LEU A 17 16.61 32.57 -30.51
N ALA A 18 16.43 31.89 -31.65
CA ALA A 18 15.53 32.32 -32.73
C ALA A 18 14.04 32.22 -32.34
N GLN A 19 13.71 31.45 -31.30
CA GLN A 19 12.38 31.43 -30.70
C GLN A 19 12.27 32.51 -29.60
N GLU A 20 11.84 33.71 -30.00
CA GLU A 20 11.21 34.76 -29.17
C GLU A 20 12.02 35.35 -27.97
N ASN A 21 12.50 36.60 -28.07
CA ASN A 21 12.95 37.46 -26.94
C ASN A 21 14.09 36.97 -26.01
N TYR A 22 14.80 35.88 -26.32
CA TYR A 22 15.85 35.36 -25.45
C TYR A 22 17.23 36.02 -25.60
N VAL A 23 17.48 36.72 -26.72
CA VAL A 23 18.81 37.25 -27.15
C VAL A 23 19.15 38.63 -26.58
N ASP A 24 18.18 39.38 -26.05
CA ASP A 24 18.38 40.79 -25.69
C ASP A 24 19.31 41.01 -24.49
N ASP A 25 19.66 39.96 -23.75
CA ASP A 25 20.55 40.06 -22.60
C ASP A 25 22.02 39.78 -22.99
N GLU A 26 22.84 40.83 -22.94
CA GLU A 26 24.28 40.78 -23.21
C GLU A 26 24.98 39.72 -22.36
N LEU A 27 24.56 39.54 -21.10
CA LEU A 27 25.14 38.57 -20.16
C LEU A 27 24.91 37.13 -20.61
N THR A 28 23.69 36.81 -21.05
CA THR A 28 23.33 35.50 -21.61
C THR A 28 24.18 35.17 -22.84
N SER A 29 24.37 36.14 -23.73
CA SER A 29 25.19 35.98 -24.94
C SER A 29 26.67 35.76 -24.62
N GLN A 30 27.22 36.46 -23.62
CA GLN A 30 28.60 36.27 -23.16
C GLN A 30 28.82 34.90 -22.52
N GLU A 31 27.92 34.44 -21.67
CA GLU A 31 28.01 33.13 -21.02
C GLU A 31 27.92 31.98 -22.02
N TRP A 32 27.10 32.12 -23.06
CA TRP A 32 27.07 31.15 -24.15
C TRP A 32 28.41 31.07 -24.89
N LYS A 33 29.01 32.21 -25.23
CA LYS A 33 30.32 32.24 -25.89
C LYS A 33 31.39 31.53 -25.05
N LYS A 34 31.36 31.69 -23.72
CA LYS A 34 32.26 30.97 -22.80
C LYS A 34 32.06 29.46 -22.87
N PHE A 35 30.81 29.01 -22.85
CA PHE A 35 30.48 27.59 -22.96
C PHE A 35 30.95 27.00 -24.29
N LYS A 36 30.71 27.69 -25.42
CA LYS A 36 31.19 27.23 -26.73
C LYS A 36 32.70 27.22 -26.86
N TYR A 37 33.35 28.26 -26.36
CA TYR A 37 34.80 28.28 -26.29
C TYR A 37 35.34 27.07 -25.51
N PHE A 38 34.74 26.76 -24.35
CA PHE A 38 35.11 25.58 -23.57
C PHE A 38 34.88 24.27 -24.34
N GLU A 39 33.74 24.13 -25.03
CA GLU A 39 33.43 22.95 -25.85
C GLU A 39 34.47 22.77 -26.96
N ASP A 40 34.80 23.83 -27.71
CA ASP A 40 35.80 23.78 -28.78
C ASP A 40 37.20 23.42 -28.26
N GLN A 41 37.60 23.97 -27.11
CA GLN A 41 38.85 23.60 -26.44
C GLN A 41 38.85 22.12 -26.04
N LEU A 42 37.72 21.61 -25.56
CA LEU A 42 37.59 20.23 -25.13
C LEU A 42 37.63 19.25 -26.30
N GLU A 43 36.99 19.59 -27.42
CA GLU A 43 37.00 18.77 -28.64
C GLU A 43 38.42 18.70 -29.24
N SER A 44 39.14 19.83 -29.28
CA SER A 44 40.52 19.90 -29.78
C SER A 44 41.58 19.27 -28.86
N SER A 45 41.21 18.95 -27.61
CA SER A 45 42.11 18.38 -26.60
C SER A 45 42.48 16.91 -26.88
N PRO A 46 43.71 16.46 -26.52
CA PRO A 46 44.15 15.06 -26.67
C PRO A 46 43.54 14.09 -25.65
N LEU A 47 42.57 14.54 -24.83
CA LEU A 47 41.91 13.74 -23.81
C LEU A 47 41.12 12.55 -24.40
N SER A 48 40.96 11.49 -23.60
CA SER A 48 40.04 10.40 -23.93
C SER A 48 38.58 10.87 -23.97
N LYS A 49 37.72 10.08 -24.62
CA LYS A 49 36.30 10.41 -24.74
C LYS A 49 35.64 10.53 -23.36
N GLU A 50 35.92 9.62 -22.46
CA GLU A 50 35.37 9.58 -21.09
C GLU A 50 35.82 10.80 -20.27
N GLU A 51 37.08 11.22 -20.41
CA GLU A 51 37.59 12.43 -19.77
C GLU A 51 36.91 13.68 -20.32
N LYS A 52 36.70 13.76 -21.64
CA LYS A 52 35.95 14.87 -22.26
C LYS A 52 34.52 14.91 -21.72
N GLU A 53 33.80 13.78 -21.72
CA GLU A 53 32.44 13.70 -21.19
C GLU A 53 32.35 14.16 -19.72
N SER A 54 33.29 13.73 -18.87
CA SER A 54 33.35 14.12 -17.46
C SER A 54 33.61 15.63 -17.26
N ARG A 55 34.53 16.20 -18.07
CA ARG A 55 34.81 17.65 -18.04
C ARG A 55 33.60 18.46 -18.50
N LEU A 56 32.88 17.98 -19.53
CA LEU A 56 31.69 18.62 -20.06
C LEU A 56 30.54 18.63 -19.05
N THR A 57 30.27 17.50 -18.40
CA THR A 57 29.22 17.41 -17.36
C THR A 57 29.56 18.30 -16.16
N GLY A 58 30.82 18.34 -15.72
CA GLY A 58 31.27 19.22 -14.64
C GLY A 58 31.07 20.70 -14.99
N TYR A 59 31.52 21.14 -16.17
CA TYR A 59 31.38 22.53 -16.59
C TYR A 59 29.91 22.97 -16.69
N ALA A 60 29.07 22.11 -17.30
CA ALA A 60 27.63 22.38 -17.44
C ALA A 60 26.93 22.59 -16.08
N LYS A 61 27.37 21.88 -15.04
CA LYS A 61 26.77 21.97 -13.71
C LYS A 61 27.23 23.19 -12.93
N ASP A 62 28.54 23.37 -12.88
CA ASP A 62 29.21 24.17 -11.86
C ASP A 62 29.65 25.54 -12.39
N SER A 63 30.02 25.62 -13.67
CA SER A 63 30.64 26.82 -14.23
C SER A 63 29.63 27.80 -14.81
N ILE A 64 28.54 27.30 -15.40
CA ILE A 64 27.51 28.14 -16.04
C ILE A 64 26.65 28.82 -14.98
N GLN A 65 26.55 30.16 -15.04
CA GLN A 65 25.78 30.93 -14.06
C GLN A 65 24.36 31.26 -14.53
N ILE A 66 24.17 31.43 -15.83
CA ILE A 66 22.88 31.83 -16.41
C ILE A 66 22.00 30.60 -16.63
N LEU A 67 20.81 30.60 -16.03
CA LEU A 67 19.86 29.47 -16.07
C LEU A 67 19.50 29.06 -17.52
N LYS A 68 19.33 30.02 -18.41
CA LYS A 68 19.02 29.79 -19.82
C LYS A 68 20.16 29.05 -20.54
N VAL A 69 21.40 29.49 -20.32
CA VAL A 69 22.61 28.83 -20.87
C VAL A 69 22.79 27.44 -20.23
N LYS A 70 22.49 27.32 -18.94
CA LYS A 70 22.54 26.04 -18.22
C LYS A 70 21.56 25.03 -18.80
N LEU A 71 20.33 25.45 -19.10
CA LEU A 71 19.33 24.60 -19.75
C LEU A 71 19.82 24.05 -21.09
N VAL A 72 20.44 24.90 -21.91
CA VAL A 72 21.02 24.48 -23.19
C VAL A 72 22.16 23.50 -22.98
N ALA A 73 23.06 23.75 -22.03
CA ALA A 73 24.11 22.79 -21.70
C ALA A 73 23.52 21.44 -21.24
N ILE A 74 22.43 21.44 -20.46
CA ILE A 74 21.72 20.21 -20.10
C ILE A 74 21.09 19.51 -21.31
N LYS A 75 20.56 20.24 -22.30
CA LYS A 75 20.10 19.66 -23.57
C LYS A 75 21.26 19.01 -24.33
N VAL A 76 22.43 19.67 -24.40
CA VAL A 76 23.65 19.08 -25.00
C VAL A 76 24.04 17.78 -24.29
N LEU A 77 24.00 17.75 -22.96
CA LEU A 77 24.24 16.51 -22.21
C LEU A 77 23.20 15.42 -22.51
N ASN A 78 21.95 15.81 -22.79
CA ASN A 78 20.89 14.88 -23.17
C ASN A 78 21.17 14.25 -24.54
N GLU A 79 21.51 15.07 -25.54
CA GLU A 79 21.84 14.63 -26.89
C GLU A 79 23.06 13.71 -26.91
N ARG A 80 24.08 14.03 -26.12
CA ARG A 80 25.28 13.20 -25.95
C ARG A 80 25.04 11.95 -25.07
N ASN A 81 23.80 11.67 -24.67
CA ASN A 81 23.40 10.55 -23.79
C ASN A 81 24.07 10.55 -22.39
N LEU A 82 24.67 11.66 -21.97
CA LEU A 82 25.38 11.80 -20.69
C LEU A 82 24.43 12.09 -19.53
N LEU A 83 23.32 12.77 -19.83
CA LEU A 83 22.39 13.27 -18.82
C LEU A 83 21.74 12.15 -18.00
N HIS A 84 21.48 10.98 -18.57
CA HIS A 84 20.82 9.88 -17.84
C HIS A 84 21.68 9.40 -16.66
N ARG A 85 22.95 9.07 -16.94
CA ARG A 85 23.91 8.63 -15.92
C ARG A 85 24.11 9.71 -14.86
N ASP A 86 24.29 10.96 -15.27
CA ASP A 86 24.57 12.05 -14.34
C ASP A 86 23.36 12.39 -13.44
N ILE A 87 22.10 12.27 -13.92
CA ILE A 87 20.91 12.42 -13.05
C ILE A 87 20.86 11.33 -11.97
N VAL A 88 21.25 10.10 -12.30
CA VAL A 88 21.25 9.01 -11.30
C VAL A 88 22.26 9.29 -10.19
N GLU A 89 23.45 9.77 -10.54
CA GLU A 89 24.52 10.09 -9.60
C GLU A 89 24.25 11.38 -8.80
N ASN A 90 23.70 12.41 -9.46
CA ASN A 90 23.56 13.77 -8.92
C ASN A 90 22.09 14.20 -8.84
N LYS A 91 21.18 13.30 -8.46
CA LYS A 91 19.72 13.51 -8.52
C LYS A 91 19.25 14.82 -7.87
N ASN A 92 19.76 15.15 -6.68
CA ASN A 92 19.34 16.34 -5.93
C ASN A 92 19.65 17.63 -6.71
N TYR A 93 20.80 17.69 -7.39
CA TYR A 93 21.18 18.83 -8.22
C TYR A 93 20.12 19.10 -9.30
N TYR A 94 19.68 18.06 -10.01
CA TYR A 94 18.70 18.21 -11.09
C TYR A 94 17.30 18.51 -10.60
N LEU A 95 16.91 18.03 -9.42
CA LEU A 95 15.66 18.41 -8.77
C LEU A 95 15.64 19.89 -8.39
N GLU A 96 16.74 20.38 -7.80
CA GLU A 96 16.90 21.80 -7.48
C GLU A 96 16.96 22.66 -8.75
N LEU A 97 17.65 22.19 -9.80
CA LEU A 97 17.72 22.88 -11.08
C LEU A 97 16.34 22.94 -11.76
N LEU A 98 15.59 21.84 -11.77
CA LEU A 98 14.22 21.81 -12.28
C LEU A 98 13.31 22.76 -11.50
N LYS A 99 13.46 22.82 -10.18
CA LYS A 99 12.74 23.79 -9.34
C LYS A 99 13.07 25.22 -9.76
N LYS A 100 14.35 25.55 -9.94
CA LYS A 100 14.79 26.88 -10.42
C LYS A 100 14.21 27.21 -11.80
N PHE A 101 14.10 26.24 -12.71
CA PHE A 101 13.44 26.46 -14.01
C PHE A 101 11.95 26.77 -13.86
N LYS A 102 11.23 26.01 -13.02
CA LYS A 102 9.80 26.24 -12.74
C LYS A 102 9.50 27.59 -12.07
N GLU A 103 10.45 28.09 -11.27
CA GLU A 103 10.35 29.39 -10.61
C GLU A 103 10.81 30.57 -11.51
N SER A 104 11.39 30.28 -12.68
CA SER A 104 11.87 31.28 -13.62
C SER A 104 10.88 31.54 -14.75
N ASP A 105 11.12 32.60 -15.54
CA ASP A 105 10.31 32.95 -16.71
C ASP A 105 10.54 32.05 -17.94
N ILE A 106 11.14 30.87 -17.76
CA ILE A 106 11.40 29.92 -18.84
C ILE A 106 10.13 29.12 -19.15
N PRO A 107 9.68 29.01 -20.42
CA PRO A 107 8.52 28.20 -20.78
C PRO A 107 8.70 26.73 -20.43
N LEU A 108 7.61 26.09 -19.97
CA LEU A 108 7.59 24.65 -19.62
C LEU A 108 8.11 23.75 -20.75
N ALA A 109 7.77 24.07 -22.00
CA ALA A 109 8.19 23.27 -23.16
C ALA A 109 9.72 23.12 -23.26
N GLU A 110 10.48 24.10 -22.75
CA GLU A 110 11.93 24.12 -22.88
C GLU A 110 12.64 23.15 -21.94
N TYR A 111 12.08 22.90 -20.76
CA TYR A 111 12.65 22.00 -19.75
C TYR A 111 11.81 20.74 -19.52
N LEU A 112 10.74 20.53 -20.30
CA LEU A 112 9.87 19.35 -20.21
C LEU A 112 10.66 18.03 -20.33
N PHE A 113 11.65 17.98 -21.22
CA PHE A 113 12.51 16.81 -21.38
C PHE A 113 13.24 16.41 -20.09
N LEU A 114 13.66 17.39 -19.28
CA LEU A 114 14.34 17.17 -18.02
C LEU A 114 13.36 16.67 -16.96
N GLU A 115 12.16 17.27 -16.90
CA GLU A 115 11.08 16.82 -16.01
C GLU A 115 10.68 15.37 -16.29
N GLU A 116 10.46 15.02 -17.55
CA GLU A 116 10.13 13.65 -17.97
C GLU A 116 11.23 12.66 -17.57
N LYS A 117 12.49 13.01 -17.81
CA LYS A 117 13.65 12.15 -17.50
C LYS A 117 13.83 11.94 -16.00
N ILE A 118 13.65 12.99 -15.20
CA ILE A 118 13.66 12.89 -13.74
C ILE A 118 12.49 12.04 -13.26
N ALA A 119 11.28 12.24 -13.80
CA ALA A 119 10.09 11.50 -13.41
C ALA A 119 10.25 9.99 -13.68
N TYR A 120 10.78 9.63 -14.85
CA TYR A 120 11.10 8.23 -15.20
C TYR A 120 12.05 7.59 -14.17
N LEU A 121 13.09 8.30 -13.76
CA LEU A 121 14.06 7.83 -12.76
C LEU A 121 13.50 7.83 -11.33
N ASP A 122 12.56 8.71 -11.01
CA ASP A 122 11.98 8.84 -9.66
C ASP A 122 10.95 7.76 -9.32
N GLN A 123 10.26 7.19 -10.32
CA GLN A 123 9.32 6.08 -10.11
C GLN A 123 9.95 4.90 -9.33
N GLY A 124 11.25 4.65 -9.52
CA GLY A 124 12.00 3.64 -8.76
C GLY A 124 12.25 4.02 -7.29
N ALA A 125 12.39 5.31 -6.99
CA ALA A 125 12.66 5.81 -5.64
C ALA A 125 11.39 5.97 -4.79
N LEU A 126 10.29 6.47 -5.37
CA LEU A 126 8.99 6.61 -4.71
C LEU A 126 8.40 5.24 -4.31
N LYS A 127 8.58 4.22 -5.16
CA LYS A 127 8.11 2.85 -4.88
C LYS A 127 8.75 2.25 -3.62
N ARG A 128 10.03 2.54 -3.33
CA ARG A 128 10.68 2.11 -2.06
C ARG A 128 10.07 2.76 -0.83
N LYS A 129 9.76 4.06 -0.87
CA LYS A 129 9.18 4.79 0.28
C LYS A 129 7.74 4.34 0.56
N LEU A 130 6.98 4.03 -0.49
CA LEU A 130 5.59 3.58 -0.36
C LEU A 130 5.47 2.11 0.10
N ASN A 131 6.40 1.24 -0.30
CA ASN A 131 6.39 -0.19 0.06
C ASN A 131 6.54 -0.44 1.57
N TRP A 132 7.30 0.40 2.29
CA TRP A 132 7.43 0.29 3.75
C TRP A 132 6.08 0.47 4.46
N SER A 133 5.29 1.46 4.04
CA SER A 133 3.95 1.68 4.59
C SER A 133 2.96 0.56 4.23
N THR A 134 3.13 -0.04 3.05
CA THR A 134 2.28 -1.14 2.57
C THR A 134 2.50 -2.40 3.41
N GLY A 135 3.76 -2.72 3.76
CA GLY A 135 4.08 -3.83 4.65
C GLY A 135 3.49 -3.67 6.06
N LEU A 136 3.55 -2.45 6.61
CA LEU A 136 2.94 -2.13 7.91
C LEU A 136 1.41 -2.29 7.88
N ASN A 137 0.75 -1.78 6.83
CA ASN A 137 -0.70 -1.89 6.68
C ASN A 137 -1.15 -3.36 6.53
N ILE A 138 -0.43 -4.15 5.72
CA ILE A 138 -0.70 -5.58 5.58
C ILE A 138 -0.51 -6.29 6.93
N GLY A 139 0.57 -6.00 7.64
CA GLY A 139 0.81 -6.52 8.99
C GLY A 139 -0.33 -6.18 9.95
N LEU A 140 -0.84 -4.96 9.92
CA LEU A 140 -1.96 -4.51 10.75
C LEU A 140 -3.26 -5.26 10.41
N ILE A 141 -3.56 -5.49 9.11
CA ILE A 141 -4.72 -6.28 8.69
C ILE A 141 -4.62 -7.72 9.20
N PHE A 142 -3.46 -8.36 9.05
CA PHE A 142 -3.24 -9.71 9.56
C PHE A 142 -3.36 -9.78 11.09
N LEU A 143 -2.85 -8.78 11.80
CA LEU A 143 -2.96 -8.70 13.26
C LEU A 143 -4.43 -8.60 13.70
N VAL A 144 -5.22 -7.73 13.07
CA VAL A 144 -6.66 -7.59 13.36
C VAL A 144 -7.42 -8.88 13.04
N LEU A 145 -7.10 -9.54 11.93
CA LEU A 145 -7.71 -10.81 11.55
C LEU A 145 -7.34 -11.94 12.53
N LEU A 146 -6.08 -12.00 12.97
CA LEU A 146 -5.64 -12.94 14.00
C LEU A 146 -6.41 -12.71 15.32
N LEU A 147 -6.48 -11.46 15.78
CA LEU A 147 -7.15 -11.11 17.04
C LEU A 147 -8.65 -11.40 16.98
N THR A 148 -9.31 -11.11 15.86
CA THR A 148 -10.74 -11.44 15.68
C THR A 148 -10.99 -12.94 15.69
N VAL A 149 -10.14 -13.75 15.06
CA VAL A 149 -10.22 -15.23 15.13
C VAL A 149 -9.99 -15.73 16.55
N LEU A 150 -8.99 -15.20 17.26
CA LEU A 150 -8.72 -15.57 18.65
C LEU A 150 -9.88 -15.20 19.59
N ALA A 151 -10.42 -13.98 19.45
CA ALA A 151 -11.58 -13.53 20.20
C ALA A 151 -12.82 -14.41 19.92
N PHE A 152 -13.05 -14.76 18.65
CA PHE A 152 -14.15 -15.65 18.26
C PHE A 152 -14.00 -17.06 18.84
N ARG A 153 -12.78 -17.62 18.85
CA ARG A 153 -12.50 -18.91 19.51
C ARG A 153 -12.75 -18.84 21.01
N PHE A 154 -12.32 -17.74 21.65
CA PHE A 154 -12.53 -17.53 23.08
C PHE A 154 -14.02 -17.39 23.44
N TRP A 155 -14.80 -16.67 22.64
CA TRP A 155 -16.24 -16.50 22.85
C TRP A 155 -17.07 -17.77 22.61
N ARG A 156 -16.69 -18.63 21.64
CA ARG A 156 -17.35 -19.94 21.47
C ARG A 156 -17.17 -20.86 22.69
N GLY A 157 -16.06 -20.74 23.41
CA GLY A 157 -15.76 -21.57 24.58
C GLY A 157 -16.59 -21.26 25.84
N GLN A 158 -17.25 -20.09 25.90
CA GLN A 158 -18.01 -19.67 27.09
C GLN A 158 -19.52 -19.91 27.02
N ARG A 159 -20.07 -20.36 25.88
CA ARG A 159 -21.47 -20.79 25.80
C ARG A 159 -21.60 -22.25 26.24
N LYS A 160 -21.42 -22.51 27.53
CA LYS A 160 -21.98 -23.74 28.11
C LYS A 160 -23.49 -23.57 28.13
N PRO A 161 -24.29 -24.46 27.50
CA PRO A 161 -25.73 -24.43 27.70
C PRO A 161 -25.96 -24.58 29.21
N HIS A 162 -26.69 -23.64 29.80
CA HIS A 162 -27.06 -23.71 31.20
C HIS A 162 -27.95 -24.97 31.32
N LEU A 163 -27.38 -26.09 31.79
CA LEU A 163 -28.18 -27.27 32.12
C LEU A 163 -29.08 -26.84 33.27
N VAL A 164 -30.35 -26.60 32.97
CA VAL A 164 -31.33 -26.16 33.96
C VAL A 164 -31.64 -27.37 34.83
N GLU A 165 -31.15 -27.37 36.07
CA GLU A 165 -31.42 -28.44 37.02
C GLU A 165 -32.91 -28.51 37.38
N LEU A 166 -33.40 -29.73 37.57
CA LEU A 166 -34.75 -29.95 38.08
C LEU A 166 -34.80 -29.58 39.57
N SER A 167 -35.87 -28.93 39.98
CA SER A 167 -36.18 -28.75 41.40
C SER A 167 -36.41 -30.13 42.07
N LYS A 168 -36.38 -30.14 43.41
CA LYS A 168 -36.65 -31.36 44.19
C LYS A 168 -38.00 -32.00 43.83
N GLN A 169 -39.05 -31.19 43.67
CA GLN A 169 -40.39 -31.67 43.34
C GLN A 169 -40.46 -32.20 41.89
N GLU A 170 -39.84 -31.52 40.94
CA GLU A 170 -39.76 -31.99 39.55
C GLU A 170 -38.97 -33.30 39.43
N THR A 171 -37.93 -33.47 40.25
CA THR A 171 -37.15 -34.72 40.33
C THR A 171 -38.01 -35.88 40.84
N LEU A 172 -38.82 -35.66 41.88
CA LEU A 172 -39.75 -36.67 42.40
C LEU A 172 -40.79 -37.07 41.34
N VAL A 173 -41.44 -36.08 40.72
CA VAL A 173 -42.43 -36.30 39.64
C VAL A 173 -41.78 -37.05 38.48
N ARG A 174 -40.58 -36.67 38.04
CA ARG A 174 -39.83 -37.37 36.99
C ARG A 174 -39.60 -38.84 37.35
N ASN A 175 -39.13 -39.13 38.57
CA ASN A 175 -38.83 -40.50 38.97
C ASN A 175 -40.09 -41.39 38.98
N LEU A 176 -41.23 -40.85 39.40
CA LEU A 176 -42.51 -41.58 39.34
C LEU A 176 -43.00 -41.80 37.91
N ILE A 177 -42.71 -40.87 37.00
CA ILE A 177 -42.96 -41.05 35.55
C ILE A 177 -42.11 -42.19 34.99
N LEU A 178 -40.81 -42.25 35.36
CA LEU A 178 -39.88 -43.31 34.95
C LEU A 178 -40.30 -44.68 35.50
N GLN A 179 -40.98 -44.73 36.65
CA GLN A 179 -41.59 -45.95 37.20
C GLN A 179 -42.89 -46.36 36.48
N GLY A 180 -43.34 -45.61 35.47
CA GLY A 180 -44.54 -45.93 34.70
C GLY A 180 -45.84 -45.39 35.27
N LYS A 181 -45.83 -44.62 36.38
CA LYS A 181 -47.04 -44.14 37.05
C LYS A 181 -47.78 -43.07 36.24
N SER A 182 -49.09 -43.18 36.17
CA SER A 182 -49.98 -42.20 35.56
C SER A 182 -50.02 -40.89 36.37
N ASN A 183 -50.42 -39.78 35.75
CA ASN A 183 -50.48 -38.49 36.43
C ASN A 183 -51.45 -38.50 37.64
N LYS A 184 -52.47 -39.37 37.62
CA LYS A 184 -53.40 -39.55 38.75
C LYS A 184 -52.74 -40.28 39.92
N GLU A 185 -51.96 -41.32 39.64
CA GLU A 185 -51.20 -42.04 40.67
C GLU A 185 -50.12 -41.14 41.29
N ILE A 186 -49.42 -40.35 40.47
CA ILE A 186 -48.43 -39.37 40.94
C ILE A 186 -49.08 -38.31 41.84
N ALA A 187 -50.26 -37.81 41.47
CA ALA A 187 -51.01 -36.84 42.26
C ALA A 187 -51.36 -37.41 43.65
N ASN A 188 -51.82 -38.66 43.68
CA ASN A 188 -52.16 -39.35 44.92
C ASN A 188 -50.93 -39.62 45.80
N GLU A 189 -49.81 -40.05 45.21
CA GLU A 189 -48.59 -40.41 45.94
C GLU A 189 -47.85 -39.20 46.51
N LEU A 190 -47.85 -38.07 45.79
CA LEU A 190 -47.24 -36.82 46.27
C LEU A 190 -48.23 -35.96 47.06
N PHE A 191 -49.49 -36.39 47.23
CA PHE A 191 -50.57 -35.63 47.86
C PHE A 191 -50.75 -34.21 47.28
N ILE A 192 -50.71 -34.08 45.95
CA ILE A 192 -50.88 -32.82 45.22
C ILE A 192 -51.98 -32.92 44.16
N SER A 193 -52.48 -31.77 43.69
CA SER A 193 -53.52 -31.77 42.66
C SER A 193 -53.02 -32.28 41.31
N LEU A 194 -53.92 -32.87 40.51
CA LEU A 194 -53.61 -33.29 39.13
C LEU A 194 -53.12 -32.12 38.26
N SER A 195 -53.64 -30.90 38.51
CA SER A 195 -53.20 -29.69 37.81
C SER A 195 -51.73 -29.35 38.12
N THR A 196 -51.33 -29.49 39.38
CA THR A 196 -49.96 -29.28 39.86
C THR A 196 -49.00 -30.29 39.23
N VAL A 197 -49.39 -31.56 39.14
CA VAL A 197 -48.60 -32.59 38.43
C VAL A 197 -48.39 -32.22 36.97
N LYS A 198 -49.43 -31.77 36.26
CA LYS A 198 -49.33 -31.34 34.85
C LYS A 198 -48.38 -30.16 34.67
N SER A 199 -48.41 -29.18 35.59
CA SER A 199 -47.49 -28.06 35.58
C SER A 199 -46.04 -28.51 35.81
N HIS A 200 -45.79 -29.39 36.78
CA HIS A 200 -44.46 -29.97 36.99
C HIS A 200 -43.97 -30.74 35.76
N ILE A 201 -44.82 -31.52 35.10
CA ILE A 201 -44.47 -32.25 33.87
C ILE A 201 -44.08 -31.30 32.73
N THR A 202 -44.85 -30.22 32.55
CA THR A 202 -44.57 -29.21 31.52
C THR A 202 -43.20 -28.57 31.75
N ASN A 203 -42.89 -28.22 33.00
CA ASN A 203 -41.60 -27.65 33.36
C ASN A 203 -40.46 -28.66 33.21
N ILE A 204 -40.66 -29.92 33.56
CA ILE A 204 -39.68 -31.00 33.35
C ILE A 204 -39.36 -31.15 31.86
N TYR A 205 -40.38 -31.17 31.00
CA TYR A 205 -40.19 -31.28 29.55
C TYR A 205 -39.43 -30.09 28.98
N ALA A 206 -39.77 -28.87 29.41
CA ALA A 206 -39.05 -27.67 29.01
C ALA A 206 -37.58 -27.68 29.49
N LYS A 207 -37.32 -28.09 30.73
CA LYS A 207 -35.96 -28.11 31.32
C LYS A 207 -35.07 -29.19 30.73
N LEU A 208 -35.63 -30.37 30.44
CA LEU A 208 -34.91 -31.50 29.85
C LEU A 208 -34.92 -31.48 28.31
N GLN A 209 -35.58 -30.50 27.69
CA GLN A 209 -35.75 -30.38 26.24
C GLN A 209 -36.32 -31.64 25.59
N VAL A 210 -37.33 -32.24 26.21
CA VAL A 210 -38.04 -33.42 25.68
C VAL A 210 -39.46 -33.07 25.26
N SER A 211 -39.95 -33.70 24.21
CA SER A 211 -41.24 -33.41 23.56
C SER A 211 -42.42 -34.14 24.21
N GLY A 212 -42.17 -35.10 25.09
CA GLY A 212 -43.24 -35.82 25.79
C GLY A 212 -42.79 -37.04 26.59
N ARG A 213 -43.78 -37.73 27.17
CA ARG A 213 -43.56 -38.85 28.11
C ARG A 213 -42.70 -39.97 27.54
N ARG A 214 -42.91 -40.33 26.27
CA ARG A 214 -42.16 -41.39 25.59
C ARG A 214 -40.67 -41.05 25.48
N GLU A 215 -40.35 -39.82 25.10
CA GLU A 215 -38.98 -39.32 24.98
C GLU A 215 -38.31 -39.20 26.36
N LEU A 216 -39.07 -38.76 27.38
CA LEU A 216 -38.58 -38.74 28.76
C LEU A 216 -38.23 -40.15 29.27
N LEU A 217 -39.05 -41.16 28.96
CA LEU A 217 -38.78 -42.55 29.32
C LEU A 217 -37.54 -43.07 28.60
N GLN A 218 -37.43 -42.83 27.30
CA GLN A 218 -36.26 -43.24 26.49
C GLN A 218 -34.95 -42.63 27.03
N ASN A 219 -34.97 -41.35 27.39
CA ASN A 219 -33.80 -40.64 27.92
C ASN A 219 -33.51 -41.00 29.40
N GLY A 220 -34.48 -41.57 30.12
CA GLY A 220 -34.32 -42.00 31.52
C GLY A 220 -33.95 -43.47 31.69
N THR A 221 -34.12 -44.30 30.65
CA THR A 221 -33.87 -45.75 30.71
C THR A 221 -32.68 -46.24 29.88
N GLY A 222 -31.76 -45.36 29.44
CA GLY A 222 -30.62 -45.84 28.66
C GLY A 222 -29.43 -44.89 28.57
N THR A 223 -28.24 -45.52 28.54
CA THR A 223 -27.06 -45.09 27.80
C THR A 223 -26.32 -43.84 28.30
N SER A 224 -25.47 -44.04 29.31
CA SER A 224 -24.12 -43.49 29.24
C SER A 224 -23.44 -44.05 27.99
N THR A 225 -23.32 -43.24 26.95
CA THR A 225 -22.33 -43.45 25.88
C THR A 225 -21.92 -42.08 25.36
#